data_AF-A0A655IA36-F1
#
_entry.id   AF-A0A655IA36-F1
#
_cell.length_a   1.000
_cell.length_b   1.000
_cell.length_c   1.000
_cell.angle_alpha   90.00
_cell.angle_beta   90.00
_cell.angle_gamma   90.00
#
_symmetry.space_group_name_H-M   'P 1'
#
loop_
_entity.id
_entity.type
_entity.pdbx_description
1 polymer ?
#
loop_
_entity_poly.entity_id
_entity_poly.type
_entity_poly.pdbx_seq_one_letter_code
_entity_poly.pdbx_strand_id
1 'polypeptide(L)' 'MVNAKLQAPRVAQARNISIRQVERLIEDHTDARGLGFLGERAVNVLRLNLALDRL' A
#
# COMPACT_ATOMS: atom_id res chain seq x y z
N MET A 1 -5.37 8.31 -4.26
CA MET A 1 -3.97 7.81 -4.40
C MET A 1 -2.91 8.47 -3.53
N VAL A 2 -2.98 9.77 -3.25
CA VAL A 2 -1.93 10.49 -2.49
C VAL A 2 -1.85 10.04 -1.01
N ASN A 3 -2.98 9.61 -0.43
CA ASN A 3 -3.07 9.26 0.99
C ASN A 3 -2.21 8.05 1.42
N ALA A 4 -2.10 7.00 0.59
CA ALA A 4 -1.32 5.82 0.96
C ALA A 4 0.19 6.14 1.02
N LYS A 5 0.70 6.90 0.06
CA LYS A 5 2.10 7.38 0.07
C LYS A 5 2.36 8.35 1.23
N LEU A 6 1.40 9.21 1.58
CA LEU A 6 1.50 10.10 2.75
C LEU A 6 1.52 9.35 4.09
N GLN A 7 0.95 8.15 4.16
CA GLN A 7 0.97 7.32 5.37
C GLN A 7 2.18 6.38 5.44
N ALA A 8 2.94 6.20 4.35
CA ALA A 8 4.10 5.32 4.31
C ALA A 8 5.14 5.59 5.42
N PRO A 9 5.44 6.85 5.81
CA PRO A 9 6.37 7.13 6.91
C PRO A 9 5.88 6.62 8.27
N ARG A 10 4.57 6.72 8.56
CA ARG A 10 4.00 6.21 9.82
C ARG A 10 4.02 4.68 9.88
N VAL A 11 3.69 4.03 8.77
CA VAL A 11 3.70 2.56 8.67
C VAL A 11 5.13 2.02 8.80
N ALA A 12 6.10 2.68 8.16
CA ALA A 12 7.51 2.33 8.25
C ALA A 12 8.02 2.38 9.70
N GLN A 13 7.71 3.44 10.43
CA GLN A 13 8.05 3.56 11.86
C GLN A 13 7.37 2.50 12.72
N ALA A 14 6.07 2.25 12.51
CA ALA A 14 5.31 1.27 13.29
C ALA A 14 5.78 -0.18 13.07
N ARG A 15 6.36 -0.47 11.90
CA ARG A 15 6.82 -1.82 11.51
C ARG A 15 8.35 -1.97 11.51
N ASN A 16 9.09 -0.93 11.89
CA ASN A 16 10.55 -0.89 11.89
C ASN A 16 11.19 -1.32 10.55
N ILE A 17 10.58 -0.92 9.44
CA ILE A 17 11.05 -1.18 8.07
C ILE A 17 11.32 0.13 7.33
N SER A 18 12.07 0.08 6.23
CA SER A 18 12.35 1.28 5.45
C SER A 18 11.10 1.80 4.72
N ILE A 19 10.99 3.13 4.57
CA ILE A 19 9.91 3.78 3.81
C ILE A 19 9.86 3.22 2.38
N ARG A 20 11.02 2.97 1.77
CA ARG A 20 11.13 2.41 0.42
C ARG A 20 10.50 1.01 0.29
N GLN A 21 10.60 0.18 1.33
CA GLN A 21 9.92 -1.12 1.37
C GLN A 21 8.40 -0.95 1.43
N VAL A 22 7.90 0.00 2.22
CA VAL A 22 6.46 0.30 2.31
C VAL A 22 5.93 0.84 0.97
N GLU A 23 6.65 1.73 0.31
CA GLU A 23 6.29 2.26 -1.00
C GLU A 23 6.19 1.16 -2.06
N ARG A 24 7.15 0.23 -2.06
CA ARG A 24 7.14 -0.92 -2.97
C ARG A 24 5.95 -1.84 -2.71
N LEU A 25 5.66 -2.14 -1.44
CA LEU A 25 4.48 -2.93 -1.08
C LEU A 25 3.18 -2.24 -1.49
N ILE A 26 3.09 -0.92 -1.36
CA ILE A 26 1.93 -0.14 -1.83
C ILE A 26 1.79 -0.28 -3.35
N GLU A 27 2.90 -0.15 -4.09
CA GLU A 27 2.89 -0.25 -5.56
C GLU A 27 2.53 -1.66 -6.03
N ASP A 28 3.10 -2.69 -5.42
CA ASP A 28 2.82 -4.11 -5.72
C ASP A 28 1.36 -4.50 -5.43
N HIS A 29 0.70 -3.79 -4.50
CA HIS A 29 -0.70 -4.02 -4.10
C HIS A 29 -1.67 -2.93 -4.60
N THR A 30 -1.20 -2.05 -5.49
CA THR A 30 -2.05 -1.11 -6.22
C THR A 30 -2.44 -1.75 -7.54
N ASP A 31 -3.62 -2.37 -7.59
CA ASP A 31 -4.16 -2.94 -8.83
C ASP A 31 -4.37 -1.81 -9.86
N ALA A 32 -3.69 -1.91 -11.00
CA ALA A 32 -3.63 -0.82 -11.98
C ALA A 32 -4.94 -0.62 -12.74
N ARG A 33 -5.84 -1.60 -12.80
CA ARG A 33 -7.15 -1.50 -13.48
C ARG A 33 -8.03 -2.67 -13.03
N GLY A 34 -8.95 -2.41 -12.12
CA GLY A 34 -10.15 -3.21 -11.96
C GLY A 34 -11.17 -2.74 -12.99
N LEU A 35 -11.69 -3.68 -13.79
CA LEU A 35 -12.67 -3.47 -14.85
C LEU A 35 -13.89 -2.64 -14.39
N GLY A 36 -14.24 -1.62 -15.20
CA GLY A 36 -15.63 -1.14 -15.34
C GLY A 36 -16.19 -0.28 -14.20
N PHE A 37 -16.49 0.98 -14.54
CA PHE A 37 -17.51 1.84 -13.91
C PHE A 37 -17.29 2.43 -12.50
N LEU A 38 -16.23 2.13 -11.75
CA LEU A 38 -16.02 2.75 -10.41
C LEU A 38 -14.61 3.35 -10.25
N GLY A 39 -14.58 4.55 -9.68
CA GLY A 39 -13.48 5.51 -9.70
C GLY A 39 -12.16 5.10 -9.04
N GLU A 40 -11.13 5.85 -9.44
CA GLU A 40 -9.76 6.01 -8.91
C GLU A 40 -9.01 4.80 -8.32
N ARG A 41 -7.78 4.61 -8.80
CA ARG A 41 -6.76 3.64 -8.33
C ARG A 41 -6.83 3.40 -6.79
N ALA A 42 -7.31 2.22 -6.41
CA ALA A 42 -7.49 1.80 -5.02
C ALA A 42 -6.38 0.82 -4.58
N VAL A 43 -5.91 0.97 -3.34
CA VAL A 43 -4.95 0.05 -2.71
C VAL A 43 -5.73 -1.02 -1.95
N ASN A 44 -5.39 -2.29 -2.14
CA ASN A 44 -5.98 -3.37 -1.34
C ASN A 44 -5.31 -3.42 0.06
N VAL A 45 -5.89 -2.70 1.02
CA VAL A 45 -5.35 -2.57 2.39
C VAL A 45 -5.29 -3.91 3.13
N LEU A 46 -6.23 -4.82 2.87
CA LEU A 46 -6.23 -6.15 3.48
C LEU A 46 -5.01 -6.96 3.02
N ARG A 47 -4.74 -7.01 1.71
CA ARG A 47 -3.55 -7.70 1.19
C ARG A 47 -2.26 -7.05 1.68
N LEU A 48 -2.22 -5.71 1.71
CA LEU A 48 -1.07 -4.96 2.23
C LEU A 48 -0.78 -5.33 3.70
N ASN A 49 -1.80 -5.37 4.57
CA ASN A 49 -1.61 -5.75 5.98
C ASN A 49 -1.14 -7.20 6.12
N LEU A 50 -1.71 -8.13 5.35
CA LEU A 50 -1.29 -9.54 5.37
C LEU A 50 0.14 -9.74 4.85
N ALA A 51 0.63 -8.87 3.96
CA ALA A 51 2.02 -8.87 3.53
C ALA A 51 2.96 -8.30 4.61
N LEU A 52 2.53 -7.22 5.29
CA LEU A 52 3.26 -6.63 6.40
C LEU A 52 3.37 -7.54 7.64
N ASP A 53 2.38 -8.42 7.88
CA ASP A 53 2.40 -9.38 8.99
C ASP A 53 3.27 -10.61 8.74
N ARG A 54 3.74 -10.82 7.51
CA ARG A 54 4.63 -11.93 7.12
C ARG A 54 6.11 -11.55 7.00
N LEU A 55 6.42 -10.28 7.22
CA LEU A 55 7.79 -9.78 7.38
C LEU A 55 8.22 -9.93 8.84
#